data_AF-A0A643FD69-F1
#
_entry.id   AF-A0A643FD69-F1
#
_cell.length_a   1.000
_cell.length_b   1.000
_cell.length_c   1.000
_cell.angle_alpha   90.00
_cell.angle_beta   90.00
_cell.angle_gamma   90.00
#
_symmetry.space_group_name_H-M   'P 1'
#
loop_
_entity.id
_entity.type
_entity.pdbx_description
1 polymer ?
#
loop_
_entity_poly.entity_id
_entity_poly.type
_entity_poly.pdbx_seq_one_letter_code
_entity_poly.pdbx_strand_id
1 'polypeptide(L)'
;MAAPRMSTEQEIEALDALCQRMAGFEDGVSLEWLDGYMTALMSGPRRLSLDEWLPVMAEGVFERAFADPADAQAAREAIQARWDVLANQLDPEEILDDTDVLRLAPLMIELTEEDKQRLVEEGHVKADELHMLEQTGEVWALGFIDATRDFPQDWPEPDAETEEGQLFEECMTRVVTLTMTPEEVKEVCDELYEGEELTRDELIHEALYAAQDMRLYWLDHAPKPPQRRVGDLPGRNDPCPCGSGKKFKKCHGAQMQ
;
A
#
# COMPACT_ATOMS: atom_id res chain seq x y z
N MET A 1 -20.02 12.74 -10.21
CA MET A 1 -19.31 11.84 -9.27
C MET A 1 -20.16 11.35 -8.13
N ALA A 2 -20.00 10.07 -7.79
CA ALA A 2 -20.46 9.54 -6.53
C ALA A 2 -19.47 9.93 -5.42
N ALA A 3 -19.97 10.22 -4.21
CA ALA A 3 -19.09 10.43 -3.07
C ALA A 3 -18.27 9.15 -2.80
N PRO A 4 -16.98 9.27 -2.45
CA PRO A 4 -16.16 8.10 -2.11
C PRO A 4 -16.77 7.36 -0.91
N ARG A 5 -16.74 6.02 -0.97
CA ARG A 5 -17.14 5.16 0.16
C ARG A 5 -16.23 5.46 1.34
N MET A 6 -16.84 5.59 2.52
CA MET A 6 -16.12 5.71 3.79
C MET A 6 -16.22 4.40 4.58
N SER A 7 -15.17 4.09 5.34
CA SER A 7 -15.25 3.05 6.36
C SER A 7 -16.24 3.48 7.43
N THR A 8 -17.08 2.56 7.87
CA THR A 8 -17.91 2.72 9.06
C THR A 8 -17.08 2.58 10.32
N GLU A 9 -17.56 3.15 11.44
CA GLU A 9 -16.92 3.00 12.76
C GLU A 9 -16.70 1.52 13.12
N GLN A 10 -17.70 0.66 12.86
CA GLN A 10 -17.58 -0.78 13.10
C GLN A 10 -16.49 -1.46 12.25
N GLU A 11 -16.32 -1.05 10.99
CA GLU A 11 -15.24 -1.57 10.13
C GLU A 11 -13.87 -1.12 10.64
N ILE A 12 -13.75 0.13 11.11
CA ILE A 12 -12.49 0.67 11.68
C ILE A 12 -12.16 -0.04 12.99
N GLU A 13 -13.11 -0.20 13.92
CA GLU A 13 -12.91 -0.90 15.18
C GLU A 13 -12.49 -2.37 14.97
N ALA A 14 -13.07 -3.04 13.98
CA ALA A 14 -12.70 -4.42 13.65
C ALA A 14 -11.27 -4.51 13.11
N LEU A 15 -10.85 -3.56 12.28
CA LEU A 15 -9.49 -3.46 11.75
C LEU A 15 -8.47 -3.05 12.84
N ASP A 16 -8.84 -2.15 13.75
CA ASP A 16 -7.96 -1.79 14.85
C ASP A 16 -7.74 -2.97 15.81
N ALA A 17 -8.80 -3.70 16.16
CA ALA A 17 -8.71 -4.86 17.04
C ALA A 17 -7.81 -5.97 16.48
N LEU A 18 -7.79 -6.19 15.17
CA LEU A 18 -6.88 -7.17 14.56
C LEU A 18 -5.44 -6.65 14.53
N CYS A 19 -5.21 -5.34 14.31
CA CYS A 19 -3.88 -4.75 14.40
C CYS A 19 -3.32 -4.86 15.81
N GLN A 20 -4.11 -4.57 16.85
CA GLN A 20 -3.71 -4.75 18.26
C GLN A 20 -3.31 -6.20 18.57
N ARG A 21 -4.00 -7.19 17.97
CA ARG A 21 -3.64 -8.60 18.11
C ARG A 21 -2.33 -8.93 17.39
N MET A 22 -2.10 -8.41 16.19
CA MET A 22 -0.85 -8.60 15.44
C MET A 22 0.33 -7.91 16.11
N ALA A 23 0.12 -6.74 16.72
CA ALA A 23 1.12 -6.01 17.50
C ALA A 23 1.70 -6.83 18.65
N GLY A 24 0.94 -7.81 19.19
CA GLY A 24 1.47 -8.75 20.18
C GLY A 24 2.54 -9.73 19.65
N PHE A 25 2.75 -9.78 18.34
CA PHE A 25 3.73 -10.62 17.66
C PHE A 25 4.76 -9.80 16.86
N GLU A 26 4.36 -8.63 16.35
CA GLU A 26 5.19 -7.74 15.55
C GLU A 26 4.87 -6.28 15.91
N ASP A 27 5.75 -5.64 16.69
CA ASP A 27 5.48 -4.34 17.32
C ASP A 27 5.26 -3.20 16.30
N GLY A 28 5.72 -3.35 15.05
CA GLY A 28 5.55 -2.36 13.98
C GLY A 28 4.15 -2.32 13.35
N VAL A 29 3.26 -3.26 13.69
CA VAL A 29 1.92 -3.33 13.09
C VAL A 29 0.93 -2.47 13.87
N SER A 30 0.38 -1.46 13.19
CA SER A 30 -0.70 -0.61 13.70
C SER A 30 -1.81 -0.41 12.66
N LEU A 31 -2.92 0.21 13.06
CA LEU A 31 -4.00 0.59 12.13
C LEU A 31 -3.47 1.48 10.99
N GLU A 32 -2.68 2.50 11.34
CA GLU A 32 -2.14 3.47 10.39
C GLU A 32 -1.16 2.81 9.42
N TRP A 33 -0.25 1.97 9.95
CA TRP A 33 0.72 1.25 9.14
C TRP A 33 0.02 0.31 8.16
N LEU A 34 -0.96 -0.47 8.63
CA LEU A 34 -1.69 -1.39 7.76
C LEU A 34 -2.50 -0.64 6.68
N ASP A 35 -3.08 0.52 7.03
CA ASP A 35 -3.81 1.35 6.07
C ASP A 35 -2.91 1.92 4.97
N GLY A 36 -1.73 2.41 5.34
CA GLY A 36 -0.73 2.88 4.39
C GLY A 36 -0.21 1.77 3.50
N TYR A 37 0.06 0.60 4.08
CA TYR A 37 0.46 -0.61 3.36
C TYR A 37 -0.58 -1.01 2.31
N MET A 38 -1.85 -1.12 2.70
CA MET A 38 -2.94 -1.43 1.76
C MET A 38 -3.14 -0.33 0.73
N THR A 39 -2.94 0.94 1.09
CA THR A 39 -3.06 2.07 0.16
C THR A 39 -2.01 1.98 -0.94
N ALA A 40 -0.75 1.68 -0.61
CA ALA A 40 0.28 1.40 -1.61
C ALA A 40 -0.13 0.25 -2.54
N LEU A 41 -0.53 -0.89 -1.98
CA LEU A 41 -0.92 -2.03 -2.83
C LEU A 41 -2.12 -1.71 -3.75
N MET A 42 -3.01 -0.82 -3.32
CA MET A 42 -4.15 -0.38 -4.11
C MET A 42 -3.79 0.71 -5.14
N SER A 43 -2.79 1.55 -4.86
CA SER A 43 -2.27 2.53 -5.82
C SER A 43 -1.31 1.91 -6.83
N GLY A 44 -0.68 0.78 -6.49
CA GLY A 44 0.26 0.07 -7.35
C GLY A 44 -0.36 -0.51 -8.64
N PRO A 45 0.48 -1.01 -9.57
CA PRO A 45 0.05 -1.33 -10.93
C PRO A 45 -0.80 -2.58 -11.06
N ARG A 46 -0.78 -3.45 -10.05
CA ARG A 46 -1.51 -4.73 -10.06
C ARG A 46 -2.37 -4.84 -8.82
N ARG A 47 -3.63 -5.24 -9.03
CA ARG A 47 -4.53 -5.61 -7.93
C ARG A 47 -4.10 -6.97 -7.36
N LEU A 48 -3.46 -6.95 -6.20
CA LEU A 48 -3.13 -8.14 -5.43
C LEU A 48 -4.37 -8.72 -4.75
N SER A 49 -4.46 -10.04 -4.65
CA SER A 49 -5.41 -10.70 -3.76
C SER A 49 -4.86 -10.76 -2.33
N LEU A 50 -5.75 -10.85 -1.33
CA LEU A 50 -5.36 -11.01 0.08
C LEU A 50 -4.44 -12.22 0.32
N ASP A 51 -4.59 -13.30 -0.46
CA ASP A 51 -3.72 -14.48 -0.37
C ASP A 51 -2.28 -14.23 -0.86
N GLU A 52 -2.08 -13.24 -1.72
CA GLU A 52 -0.76 -12.90 -2.24
C GLU A 52 0.03 -12.04 -1.26
N TRP A 53 -0.62 -11.11 -0.55
CA TRP A 53 0.09 -10.11 0.26
C TRP A 53 0.02 -10.29 1.77
N LEU A 54 -1.05 -10.87 2.31
CA LEU A 54 -1.14 -11.11 3.76
C LEU A 54 -0.01 -12.01 4.32
N PRO A 55 0.48 -13.05 3.59
CA PRO A 55 1.60 -13.85 4.07
C PRO A 55 2.96 -13.12 3.99
N VAL A 56 3.04 -12.02 3.24
CA VAL A 56 4.29 -11.28 3.01
C VAL A 56 4.46 -10.17 4.03
N MET A 57 3.41 -9.39 4.27
CA MET A 57 3.45 -8.23 5.16
C MET A 57 3.97 -8.59 6.56
N ALA A 58 4.77 -7.71 7.14
CA ALA A 58 5.22 -7.79 8.53
C ALA A 58 5.73 -9.20 8.91
N GLU A 59 6.61 -9.76 8.07
CA GLU A 59 7.21 -11.09 8.24
C GLU A 59 6.19 -12.24 8.42
N GLY A 60 5.05 -12.15 7.75
CA GLY A 60 3.99 -13.16 7.84
C GLY A 60 3.29 -13.19 9.20
N VAL A 61 3.24 -12.05 9.90
CA VAL A 61 2.60 -11.90 11.22
C VAL A 61 1.16 -12.43 11.26
N PHE A 62 0.42 -12.30 10.15
CA PHE A 62 -0.98 -12.70 10.08
C PHE A 62 -1.18 -14.18 10.44
N GLU A 63 -0.39 -15.09 9.86
CA GLU A 63 -0.51 -16.53 10.15
C GLU A 63 -0.12 -16.86 11.60
N ARG A 64 0.83 -16.12 12.17
CA ARG A 64 1.24 -16.28 13.58
C ARG A 64 0.15 -15.82 14.54
N ALA A 65 -0.51 -14.70 14.24
CA ALA A 65 -1.55 -14.10 15.07
C ALA A 65 -2.91 -14.82 14.96
N PHE A 66 -3.21 -15.41 13.81
CA PHE A 66 -4.51 -16.00 13.48
C PHE A 66 -4.41 -17.48 13.09
N ALA A 67 -3.90 -18.32 13.99
CA ALA A 67 -3.78 -19.76 13.77
C ALA A 67 -5.12 -20.53 13.79
N ASP A 68 -6.16 -19.97 14.43
CA ASP A 68 -7.51 -20.55 14.40
C ASP A 68 -8.24 -20.14 13.09
N PRO A 69 -8.82 -21.10 12.34
CA PRO A 69 -9.46 -20.78 11.06
C PRO A 69 -10.65 -19.81 11.14
N ALA A 70 -11.42 -19.81 12.25
CA ALA A 70 -12.56 -18.92 12.40
C ALA A 70 -12.09 -17.50 12.71
N ASP A 71 -11.10 -17.35 13.59
CA ASP A 71 -10.46 -16.06 13.87
C ASP A 71 -9.80 -15.48 12.61
N ALA A 72 -9.09 -16.32 11.85
CA ALA A 72 -8.46 -15.91 10.59
C ALA A 72 -9.49 -15.43 9.57
N GLN A 73 -10.63 -16.12 9.45
CA GLN A 73 -11.70 -15.71 8.54
C GLN A 73 -12.28 -14.35 8.93
N ALA A 74 -12.57 -14.13 10.21
CA ALA A 74 -13.08 -12.85 10.70
C ALA A 74 -12.09 -11.70 10.48
N ALA A 75 -10.78 -11.94 10.72
CA ALA A 75 -9.75 -10.95 10.46
C ALA A 75 -9.64 -10.61 8.95
N ARG A 76 -9.73 -11.61 8.07
CA ARG A 76 -9.75 -11.39 6.62
C ARG A 76 -10.97 -10.60 6.17
N GLU A 77 -12.12 -10.81 6.78
CA GLU A 77 -13.34 -10.02 6.49
C GLU A 77 -13.17 -8.55 6.86
N ALA A 78 -12.55 -8.25 8.01
CA ALA A 78 -12.25 -6.87 8.41
C ALA A 78 -11.24 -6.19 7.47
N ILE A 79 -10.15 -6.90 7.11
CA ILE A 79 -9.17 -6.40 6.12
C ILE A 79 -9.85 -6.18 4.76
N GLN A 80 -10.69 -7.13 4.31
CA GLN A 80 -11.42 -7.01 3.05
C GLN A 80 -12.37 -5.81 3.05
N ALA A 81 -13.03 -5.51 4.17
CA ALA A 81 -13.92 -4.37 4.28
C ALA A 81 -13.17 -3.05 4.01
N ARG A 82 -11.98 -2.86 4.61
CA ARG A 82 -11.14 -1.69 4.32
C ARG A 82 -10.56 -1.71 2.92
N TRP A 83 -10.13 -2.88 2.44
CA TRP A 83 -9.65 -3.06 1.07
C TRP A 83 -10.68 -2.61 0.03
N ASP A 84 -11.96 -2.93 0.23
CA ASP A 84 -13.05 -2.53 -0.66
C ASP A 84 -13.34 -1.02 -0.60
N VAL A 85 -13.09 -0.38 0.54
CA VAL A 85 -13.15 1.08 0.68
C VAL A 85 -12.03 1.72 -0.14
N LEU A 86 -10.79 1.28 0.05
CA LEU A 86 -9.64 1.77 -0.72
C LEU A 86 -9.81 1.52 -2.22
N ALA A 87 -10.36 0.36 -2.61
CA ALA A 87 -10.64 0.06 -4.02
C ALA A 87 -11.64 1.03 -4.65
N ASN A 88 -12.63 1.52 -3.88
CA ASN A 88 -13.58 2.53 -4.34
C ASN A 88 -12.99 3.95 -4.36
N GLN A 89 -12.13 4.28 -3.40
CA GLN A 89 -11.47 5.58 -3.34
C GLN A 89 -10.42 5.74 -4.45
N LEU A 90 -9.68 4.65 -4.74
CA LEU A 90 -8.65 4.55 -5.78
C LEU A 90 -9.15 3.91 -7.08
N ASP A 91 -10.45 4.04 -7.36
CA ASP A 91 -11.00 3.69 -8.67
C ASP A 91 -10.51 4.70 -9.72
N PRO A 92 -9.82 4.25 -10.78
CA PRO A 92 -9.22 5.16 -11.74
C PRO A 92 -10.25 5.93 -12.58
N GLU A 93 -11.42 5.36 -12.86
CA GLU A 93 -12.45 6.07 -13.63
C GLU A 93 -13.05 7.21 -12.80
N GLU A 94 -13.25 6.97 -11.50
CA GLU A 94 -13.75 7.99 -10.58
C GLU A 94 -12.72 9.09 -10.28
N ILE A 95 -11.42 8.79 -10.22
CA ILE A 95 -10.36 9.81 -10.11
C ILE A 95 -10.29 10.65 -11.39
N LEU A 96 -10.37 10.02 -12.57
CA LEU A 96 -10.32 10.73 -13.85
C LEU A 96 -11.56 11.61 -14.13
N ASP A 97 -12.71 11.34 -13.50
CA ASP A 97 -13.91 12.19 -13.62
C ASP A 97 -13.67 13.57 -12.98
N ASP A 98 -12.84 13.67 -11.93
CA ASP A 98 -12.38 14.92 -11.32
C ASP A 98 -11.07 14.73 -10.55
N THR A 99 -9.97 15.14 -11.18
CA THR A 99 -8.62 15.00 -10.62
C THR A 99 -8.36 15.94 -9.46
N ASP A 100 -9.15 17.01 -9.32
CA ASP A 100 -8.98 18.01 -8.25
C ASP A 100 -9.66 17.58 -6.94
N VAL A 101 -10.30 16.41 -6.91
CA VAL A 101 -10.96 15.86 -5.74
C VAL A 101 -10.07 14.83 -5.05
N LEU A 102 -9.69 15.13 -3.81
CA LEU A 102 -9.11 14.14 -2.93
C LEU A 102 -10.20 13.15 -2.47
N ARG A 103 -10.11 11.90 -2.94
CA ARG A 103 -11.06 10.82 -2.63
C ARG A 103 -10.57 9.93 -1.49
N LEU A 104 -9.26 9.82 -1.32
CA LEU A 104 -8.65 9.04 -0.24
C LEU A 104 -9.02 9.61 1.13
N ALA A 105 -9.52 8.73 2.00
CA ALA A 105 -9.70 9.00 3.42
C ALA A 105 -8.86 7.99 4.22
N PRO A 106 -7.60 8.34 4.55
CA PRO A 106 -6.70 7.44 5.25
C PRO A 106 -7.15 7.22 6.70
N LEU A 107 -6.72 6.10 7.29
CA LEU A 107 -6.87 5.87 8.73
C LEU A 107 -5.58 6.29 9.41
N MET A 108 -5.51 7.56 9.82
CA MET A 108 -4.40 8.14 10.60
C MET A 108 -4.91 8.54 11.98
N ILE A 109 -4.06 8.41 13.00
CA ILE A 109 -4.36 8.89 14.35
C ILE A 109 -3.83 10.32 14.43
N GLU A 110 -4.75 11.27 14.56
CA GLU A 110 -4.37 12.68 14.73
C GLU A 110 -3.78 12.89 16.13
N LEU A 111 -2.50 13.27 16.17
CA LEU A 111 -1.87 13.72 17.40
C LEU A 111 -1.94 15.25 17.47
N THR A 112 -3.04 15.75 18.03
CA THR A 112 -3.27 17.19 18.15
C THR A 112 -2.25 17.85 19.08
N GLU A 113 -2.04 19.16 18.92
CA GLU A 113 -1.20 19.93 19.86
C GLU A 113 -1.75 19.88 21.30
N GLU A 114 -3.08 19.77 21.46
CA GLU A 114 -3.70 19.57 22.77
C GLU A 114 -3.35 18.20 23.36
N ASP A 115 -3.32 17.14 22.55
CA ASP A 115 -2.90 15.80 23.00
C ASP A 115 -1.43 15.76 23.37
N LYS A 116 -0.56 16.38 22.56
CA LYS A 116 0.88 16.52 22.88
C LYS A 116 1.07 17.26 24.20
N GLN A 117 0.35 18.36 24.41
CA GLN A 117 0.41 19.13 25.64
C GLN A 117 -0.08 18.31 26.85
N ARG A 118 -1.17 17.54 26.69
CA ARG A 118 -1.68 16.64 27.73
C ARG A 118 -0.68 15.56 28.12
N LEU A 119 0.02 14.95 27.15
CA LEU A 119 1.09 13.98 27.42
C LEU A 119 2.22 14.56 28.26
N VAL A 120 2.56 15.84 28.04
CA VAL A 120 3.56 16.55 28.84
C VAL A 120 3.05 16.85 30.25
N GLU A 121 1.81 17.32 30.38
CA GLU A 121 1.20 17.66 31.68
C GLU A 121 1.01 16.43 32.57
N GLU A 122 0.67 15.29 31.98
CA GLU A 122 0.52 14.01 32.67
C GLU A 122 1.88 13.35 32.96
N GLY A 123 2.98 13.90 32.44
CA GLY A 123 4.34 13.42 32.67
C GLY A 123 4.69 12.15 31.88
N HIS A 124 3.94 11.85 30.82
CA HIS A 124 4.22 10.73 29.91
C HIS A 124 5.38 11.05 28.96
N VAL A 125 5.57 12.32 28.61
CA VAL A 125 6.64 12.81 27.72
C VAL A 125 7.22 14.09 28.33
N LYS A 126 8.52 14.35 28.20
CA LYS A 126 9.07 15.66 28.60
C LYS A 126 8.85 16.70 27.50
N ALA A 127 8.71 17.96 27.88
CA ALA A 127 8.48 19.05 26.91
C ALA A 127 9.59 19.17 25.84
N ASP A 128 10.84 18.87 26.20
CA ASP A 128 11.97 18.84 25.27
C ASP A 128 12.04 17.56 24.43
N GLU A 129 11.25 16.54 24.76
CA GLU A 129 11.16 15.26 24.06
C GLU A 129 9.95 15.19 23.11
N LEU A 130 9.09 16.23 23.07
CA LEU A 130 7.92 16.31 22.18
C LEU A 130 8.26 16.12 20.70
N HIS A 131 9.43 16.61 20.27
CA HIS A 131 9.91 16.46 18.89
C HIS A 131 10.24 15.01 18.50
N MET A 132 10.32 14.10 19.46
CA MET A 132 10.54 12.67 19.24
C MET A 132 9.22 11.88 19.13
N LEU A 133 8.07 12.53 19.30
CA LEU A 133 6.79 11.89 19.05
C LEU A 133 6.55 11.78 17.55
N GLU A 134 6.03 10.61 17.15
CA GLU A 134 5.58 10.34 15.79
C GLU A 134 4.58 11.42 15.36
N GLN A 135 4.77 11.96 14.16
CA GLN A 135 3.85 12.95 13.60
C GLN A 135 2.69 12.23 12.89
N THR A 136 1.49 12.82 12.91
CA THR A 136 0.32 12.29 12.19
C THR A 136 0.68 11.90 10.76
N GLY A 137 0.37 10.67 10.33
CA GLY A 137 0.65 10.18 8.97
C GLY A 137 2.08 9.64 8.74
N GLU A 138 2.99 9.75 9.70
CA GLU A 138 4.34 9.16 9.60
C GLU A 138 4.25 7.63 9.52
N VAL A 139 3.52 7.02 10.44
CA VAL A 139 3.32 5.56 10.52
C VAL A 139 2.58 5.02 9.29
N TRP A 140 1.63 5.80 8.77
CA TRP A 140 0.96 5.49 7.51
C TRP A 140 1.93 5.47 6.32
N ALA A 141 2.79 6.49 6.20
CA ALA A 141 3.78 6.54 5.14
C ALA A 141 4.82 5.41 5.25
N LEU A 142 5.21 5.02 6.46
CA LEU A 142 6.07 3.84 6.67
C LEU A 142 5.42 2.56 6.14
N GLY A 143 4.13 2.34 6.43
CA GLY A 143 3.37 1.22 5.87
C GLY A 143 3.33 1.22 4.35
N PHE A 144 3.10 2.40 3.75
CA PHE A 144 3.13 2.58 2.30
C PHE A 144 4.50 2.18 1.72
N ILE A 145 5.59 2.69 2.31
CA ILE A 145 6.96 2.42 1.86
C ILE A 145 7.32 0.94 2.02
N ASP A 146 6.92 0.29 3.12
CA ASP A 146 7.19 -1.12 3.34
C ASP A 146 6.48 -2.02 2.31
N ALA A 147 5.26 -1.66 1.91
CA ALA A 147 4.58 -2.36 0.81
C ALA A 147 5.34 -2.26 -0.51
N THR A 148 5.95 -1.12 -0.84
CA THR A 148 6.74 -1.02 -2.09
C THR A 148 8.02 -1.85 -2.02
N ARG A 149 8.62 -1.97 -0.83
CA ARG A 149 9.80 -2.82 -0.57
C ARG A 149 9.49 -4.31 -0.59
N ASP A 150 8.30 -4.71 -0.13
CA ASP A 150 7.83 -6.10 -0.13
C ASP A 150 7.48 -6.60 -1.54
N PHE A 151 7.07 -5.69 -2.44
CA PHE A 151 6.69 -5.99 -3.82
C PHE A 151 7.54 -5.24 -4.87
N PRO A 152 8.88 -5.33 -4.84
CA PRO A 152 9.74 -4.48 -5.66
C PRO A 152 9.57 -4.73 -7.16
N GLN A 153 9.11 -5.93 -7.56
CA GLN A 153 8.78 -6.22 -8.97
C GLN A 153 7.56 -5.47 -9.49
N ASP A 154 6.64 -5.10 -8.60
CA ASP A 154 5.44 -4.32 -8.91
C ASP A 154 5.74 -2.80 -8.79
N TRP A 155 6.91 -2.40 -8.28
CA TRP A 155 7.35 -1.01 -8.16
C TRP A 155 8.71 -0.77 -8.83
N PRO A 156 8.84 -0.96 -10.15
CA PRO A 156 10.08 -0.67 -10.85
C PRO A 156 10.42 0.82 -10.78
N GLU A 157 11.72 1.15 -10.77
CA GLU A 157 12.19 2.52 -10.90
C GLU A 157 11.66 3.14 -12.23
N PRO A 158 11.03 4.33 -12.18
CA PRO A 158 10.57 5.01 -13.39
C PRO A 158 11.76 5.53 -14.21
N ASP A 159 11.51 5.85 -15.48
CA ASP A 159 12.52 6.50 -16.33
C ASP A 159 12.59 8.00 -16.00
N ALA A 160 13.53 8.38 -15.14
CA ALA A 160 13.76 9.77 -14.71
C ALA A 160 14.17 10.72 -15.86
N GLU A 161 14.48 10.22 -17.06
CA GLU A 161 14.71 11.07 -18.24
C GLU A 161 13.40 11.57 -18.87
N THR A 162 12.25 11.00 -18.47
CA THR A 162 10.92 11.36 -18.98
C THR A 162 10.16 12.25 -18.00
N GLU A 163 9.30 13.14 -18.52
CA GLU A 163 8.42 13.99 -17.69
C GLU A 163 7.50 13.14 -16.81
N GLU A 164 6.93 12.06 -17.36
CA GLU A 164 6.04 11.15 -16.63
C GLU A 164 6.77 10.39 -15.51
N GLY A 165 8.03 10.01 -15.73
CA GLY A 165 8.86 9.37 -14.71
C GLY A 165 9.26 10.31 -13.58
N GLN A 166 9.61 11.56 -13.90
CA GLN A 166 9.89 12.60 -12.90
C GLN A 166 8.67 12.88 -12.02
N LEU A 167 7.47 13.01 -12.62
CA LEU A 167 6.23 13.19 -11.87
C LEU A 167 5.95 12.02 -10.90
N PHE A 168 6.27 10.79 -11.29
CA PHE A 168 6.14 9.64 -10.40
C PHE A 168 7.13 9.72 -9.22
N GLU A 169 8.38 10.11 -9.46
CA GLU A 169 9.37 10.30 -8.40
C GLU A 169 8.95 11.39 -7.42
N GLU A 170 8.39 12.50 -7.91
CA GLU A 170 7.81 13.54 -7.06
C GLU A 170 6.65 13.00 -6.21
N CYS A 171 5.76 12.18 -6.78
CA CYS A 171 4.68 11.55 -6.04
C CYS A 171 5.21 10.64 -4.92
N MET A 172 6.19 9.79 -5.22
CA MET A 172 6.82 8.96 -4.19
C MET A 172 7.48 9.83 -3.12
N THR A 173 8.15 10.91 -3.52
CA THR A 173 8.78 11.87 -2.61
C THR A 173 7.77 12.46 -1.64
N ARG A 174 6.60 12.95 -2.13
CA ARG A 174 5.52 13.50 -1.30
C ARG A 174 5.07 12.53 -0.20
N VAL A 175 4.98 11.23 -0.50
CA VAL A 175 4.66 10.20 0.51
C VAL A 175 5.81 10.03 1.51
N VAL A 176 7.05 9.92 1.03
CA VAL A 176 8.24 9.75 1.89
C VAL A 176 8.50 10.97 2.77
N THR A 177 8.14 12.18 2.33
CA THR A 177 8.26 13.41 3.12
C THR A 177 7.57 13.32 4.48
N LEU A 178 6.53 12.50 4.61
CA LEU A 178 5.86 12.31 5.89
C LEU A 178 6.72 11.61 6.96
N THR A 179 7.81 10.94 6.56
CA THR A 179 8.76 10.26 7.46
C THR A 179 10.08 10.99 7.63
N MET A 180 10.20 12.19 7.05
CA MET A 180 11.43 12.96 7.02
C MET A 180 11.56 13.89 8.23
N THR A 181 12.80 14.25 8.55
CA THR A 181 13.11 15.28 9.55
C THR A 181 12.69 16.68 9.04
N PRO A 182 12.48 17.67 9.92
CA PRO A 182 12.13 19.03 9.49
C PRO A 182 13.13 19.66 8.52
N GLU A 183 14.43 19.36 8.67
CA GLU A 183 15.48 19.82 7.76
C GLU A 183 15.33 19.20 6.37
N GLU A 184 15.05 17.91 6.27
CA GLU A 184 14.83 17.20 5.00
C GLU A 184 13.52 17.65 4.32
N VAL A 185 12.44 17.85 5.10
CA VAL A 185 11.18 18.42 4.58
C VAL A 185 11.43 19.78 3.93
N LYS A 186 12.27 20.61 4.55
CA LYS A 186 12.61 21.92 3.99
C LYS A 186 13.32 21.80 2.64
N GLU A 187 14.23 20.84 2.48
CA GLU A 187 14.90 20.59 1.19
C GLU A 187 13.89 20.19 0.12
N VAL A 188 12.92 19.33 0.46
CA VAL A 188 11.83 18.96 -0.45
C VAL A 188 10.98 20.17 -0.82
N CYS A 189 10.67 21.05 0.14
CA CYS A 189 9.89 22.26 -0.14
C CYS A 189 10.61 23.27 -1.03
N ASP A 190 11.92 23.44 -0.85
CA ASP A 190 12.75 24.28 -1.72
C ASP A 190 12.74 23.75 -3.17
N GLU A 191 12.67 22.43 -3.37
CA GLU A 191 12.66 21.79 -4.68
C GLU A 191 11.28 21.75 -5.35
N LEU A 192 10.26 21.26 -4.64
CA LEU A 192 8.94 20.97 -5.21
C LEU A 192 7.92 22.10 -5.05
N TYR A 193 8.12 23.00 -4.09
CA TYR A 193 7.15 24.03 -3.70
C TYR A 193 7.74 25.44 -3.69
N GLU A 194 8.81 25.69 -4.46
CA GLU A 194 9.46 27.00 -4.58
C GLU A 194 9.88 27.63 -3.23
N GLY A 195 10.13 26.80 -2.21
CA GLY A 195 10.48 27.21 -0.85
C GLY A 195 9.30 27.58 0.04
N GLU A 196 8.07 27.29 -0.36
CA GLU A 196 6.88 27.43 0.49
C GLU A 196 6.91 26.41 1.64
N GLU A 197 6.78 26.90 2.88
CA GLU A 197 6.70 26.04 4.06
C GLU A 197 5.28 25.48 4.20
N LEU A 198 5.14 24.17 3.99
CA LEU A 198 3.88 23.47 4.15
C LEU A 198 3.65 23.04 5.61
N THR A 199 2.41 23.15 6.06
CA THR A 199 1.94 22.56 7.31
C THR A 199 1.88 21.04 7.22
N ARG A 200 1.76 20.37 8.38
CA ARG A 200 1.63 18.90 8.39
C ARG A 200 0.39 18.42 7.64
N ASP A 201 -0.72 19.13 7.75
CA ASP A 201 -1.98 18.78 7.05
C ASP A 201 -1.83 18.94 5.54
N GLU A 202 -1.13 19.98 5.07
CA GLU A 202 -0.81 20.16 3.64
C GLU A 202 0.11 19.05 3.12
N LEU A 203 1.15 18.67 3.88
CA LEU A 203 1.99 17.53 3.52
C LEU A 203 1.20 16.22 3.42
N ILE A 204 0.24 16.00 4.33
CA ILE A 204 -0.65 14.84 4.28
C ILE A 204 -1.51 14.90 3.02
N HIS A 205 -2.11 16.05 2.69
CA HIS A 205 -2.87 16.20 1.46
C HIS A 205 -2.04 15.91 0.21
N GLU A 206 -0.82 16.44 0.12
CA GLU A 206 0.11 16.17 -0.98
C GLU A 206 0.45 14.68 -1.11
N ALA A 207 0.70 13.99 -0.01
CA ALA A 207 0.96 12.55 -0.01
C ALA A 207 -0.25 11.73 -0.48
N LEU A 208 -1.47 12.14 -0.11
CA LEU A 208 -2.68 11.44 -0.54
C LEU A 208 -3.00 11.70 -2.02
N TYR A 209 -2.84 12.94 -2.51
CA TYR A 209 -2.93 13.21 -3.95
C TYR A 209 -1.90 12.41 -4.74
N ALA A 210 -0.66 12.36 -4.26
CA ALA A 210 0.40 11.56 -4.86
C ALA A 210 0.02 10.07 -4.96
N ALA A 211 -0.65 9.50 -3.96
CA ALA A 211 -1.13 8.12 -4.03
C ALA A 211 -2.22 7.91 -5.11
N GLN A 212 -3.09 8.90 -5.35
CA GLN A 212 -4.05 8.86 -6.46
C GLN A 212 -3.36 9.01 -7.82
N ASP A 213 -2.38 9.90 -7.92
CA ASP A 213 -1.64 10.13 -9.15
C ASP A 213 -0.79 8.93 -9.54
N MET A 214 -0.14 8.28 -8.58
CA MET A 214 0.53 6.99 -8.79
C MET A 214 -0.46 5.93 -9.31
N ARG A 215 -1.70 5.91 -8.80
CA ARG A 215 -2.73 5.00 -9.28
C ARG A 215 -3.06 5.22 -10.76
N LEU A 216 -3.10 6.47 -11.20
CA LEU A 216 -3.33 6.84 -12.60
C LEU A 216 -2.11 6.56 -13.48
N TYR A 217 -0.91 6.89 -13.01
CA TYR A 217 0.36 6.64 -13.71
C TYR A 217 0.45 5.19 -14.18
N TRP A 218 0.12 4.24 -13.30
CA TRP A 218 0.20 2.82 -13.63
C TRP A 218 -0.81 2.31 -14.66
N LEU A 219 -1.84 3.09 -15.05
CA LEU A 219 -2.76 2.69 -16.12
C LEU A 219 -2.04 2.54 -17.46
N ASP A 220 -1.06 3.41 -17.72
CA ASP A 220 -0.28 3.42 -18.96
C ASP A 220 1.14 2.86 -18.78
N HIS A 221 1.62 2.76 -17.53
CA HIS A 221 3.01 2.40 -17.20
C HIS A 221 3.18 1.05 -16.49
N ALA A 222 2.12 0.24 -16.39
CA ALA A 222 2.18 -1.04 -15.68
C ALA A 222 3.36 -1.92 -16.15
N PRO A 223 4.17 -2.47 -15.23
CA PRO A 223 5.25 -3.39 -15.59
C PRO A 223 4.70 -4.57 -16.38
N LYS A 224 5.41 -4.91 -17.46
CA LYS A 224 5.01 -6.07 -18.28
C LYS A 224 5.12 -7.32 -17.41
N PRO A 225 4.06 -8.16 -17.32
CA PRO A 225 4.15 -9.39 -16.56
C PRO A 225 5.32 -10.21 -17.11
N PRO A 226 6.10 -10.86 -16.23
CA PRO A 226 7.22 -11.68 -16.68
C PRO A 226 6.69 -12.68 -17.72
N GLN A 227 7.33 -12.73 -18.88
CA GLN A 227 6.96 -13.68 -19.92
C GLN A 227 6.96 -15.06 -19.29
N ARG A 228 5.77 -15.66 -19.12
CA ARG A 228 5.64 -17.03 -18.66
C ARG A 228 6.46 -17.89 -19.62
N ARG A 229 7.64 -18.35 -19.17
CA ARG A 229 8.40 -19.36 -19.88
C ARG A 229 7.55 -20.61 -19.85
N VAL A 230 6.74 -20.79 -20.89
CA VAL A 230 6.19 -22.09 -21.21
C VAL A 230 7.43 -22.94 -21.46
N GLY A 231 7.76 -23.84 -20.53
CA GLY A 231 8.84 -24.80 -20.76
C GLY A 231 8.63 -25.46 -22.12
N ASP A 232 9.72 -25.85 -22.78
CA ASP A 232 9.67 -26.43 -24.13
C ASP A 232 8.48 -27.38 -24.25
N LEU A 233 7.61 -27.11 -25.22
CA LEU A 233 6.48 -28.00 -25.49
C LEU A 233 7.05 -29.40 -25.70
N PRO A 234 6.45 -30.45 -25.08
CA PRO A 234 6.95 -31.80 -25.23
C PRO A 234 7.15 -32.11 -26.70
N GLY A 235 8.36 -32.53 -27.07
CA GLY A 235 8.67 -32.92 -28.43
C GLY A 235 7.66 -33.99 -28.88
N ARG A 236 7.38 -34.06 -30.19
CA ARG A 236 6.35 -34.95 -30.76
C ARG A 236 6.47 -36.42 -30.27
N ASN A 237 7.68 -36.87 -29.92
CA ASN A 237 7.96 -38.23 -29.44
C ASN A 237 8.19 -38.37 -27.92
N ASP A 238 8.17 -37.28 -27.16
CA ASP A 238 8.45 -37.26 -25.72
C ASP A 238 7.28 -37.84 -24.91
N PRO A 239 7.51 -38.27 -23.65
CA PRO A 239 6.43 -38.68 -22.75
C PRO A 239 5.39 -37.58 -22.59
N CYS A 240 4.11 -37.96 -22.66
CA CYS A 240 3.03 -37.00 -22.53
C CYS A 240 2.89 -36.52 -21.07
N PRO A 241 2.78 -35.19 -20.82
CA PRO A 241 2.79 -34.62 -19.47
C PRO A 241 1.59 -35.03 -18.59
N CYS A 242 0.53 -35.61 -19.16
CA CYS A 242 -0.62 -36.12 -18.42
C CYS A 242 -0.35 -37.42 -17.62
N GLY A 243 0.88 -37.95 -17.64
CA GLY A 243 1.24 -39.18 -16.91
C GLY A 243 0.73 -40.48 -17.53
N SER A 244 0.15 -40.45 -18.74
CA SER A 244 -0.43 -41.65 -19.39
C SER A 244 0.59 -42.69 -19.89
N GLY A 245 1.90 -42.40 -19.82
CA GLY A 245 2.96 -43.24 -20.36
C GLY A 245 3.05 -43.29 -21.90
N LYS A 246 2.16 -42.58 -22.63
CA LYS A 246 2.16 -42.51 -24.10
C LYS A 246 3.07 -41.38 -24.62
N LYS A 247 3.58 -41.52 -25.84
CA LYS A 247 4.26 -40.41 -26.57
C LYS A 247 3.28 -39.26 -26.84
N PHE A 248 3.73 -38.01 -26.78
CA PHE A 248 2.90 -36.80 -26.93
C PHE A 248 2.00 -36.85 -28.18
N LYS A 249 2.54 -37.19 -29.36
CA LYS A 249 1.77 -37.34 -30.62
C LYS A 249 0.65 -38.37 -30.62
N LYS A 250 0.66 -39.31 -29.68
CA LYS A 250 -0.37 -40.36 -29.54
C LYS A 250 -1.35 -40.07 -28.40
N CYS A 251 -1.26 -38.88 -27.81
CA CYS A 251 -2.08 -38.44 -26.69
C CYS A 251 -2.51 -36.99 -26.94
N HIS A 252 -2.05 -36.03 -26.12
CA HIS A 252 -2.46 -34.62 -26.23
C HIS A 252 -2.01 -33.95 -27.55
N GLY A 253 -0.99 -34.48 -28.24
CA GLY A 253 -0.59 -34.02 -29.57
C GLY A 253 -1.26 -34.76 -30.74
N ALA A 254 -2.27 -35.59 -30.50
CA ALA A 254 -2.89 -36.41 -31.56
C ALA A 254 -3.77 -35.61 -32.53
N GLN A 255 -4.24 -34.42 -32.13
CA GLN A 255 -5.10 -33.54 -32.93
C GLN A 255 -4.36 -32.34 -33.54
N MET A 256 -3.07 -32.16 -33.24
CA MET A 256 -2.25 -31.04 -33.72
C MET A 256 -1.50 -31.39 -35.02
N GLN A 257 -2.22 -31.88 -36.04
CA GLN A 257 -1.63 -32.20 -37.37
C GLN A 257 -1.49 -30.97 -38.25
#